data_AF-A0A7C5HE65-F1
#
_entry.id   AF-A0A7C5HE65-F1
#
_cell.length_a   1.000
_cell.length_b   1.000
_cell.length_c   1.000
_cell.angle_alpha   90.00
_cell.angle_beta   90.00
_cell.angle_gamma   90.00
#
_symmetry.space_group_name_H-M   'P 1'
#
loop_
_entity.id
_entity.type
_entity.pdbx_description
1 polymer ?
#
loop_
_entity_poly.entity_id
_entity_poly.type
_entity_poly.pdbx_seq_one_letter_code
_entity_poly.pdbx_strand_id
1 'polypeptide(L)'
;MIDFNKPPLTGNEEKYVIESINSPKISGDGEFTKRCHQWFEEKLACNKALLTTSCTHALEMAAMLLEIKEGDEVIMPSYTFVSTA
;
A
#
# COMPACT_ATOMS: atom_id res chain seq x y z
N MET A 1 -9.66 17.39 -25.03
CA MET A 1 -9.70 15.95 -24.71
C MET A 1 -9.92 15.85 -23.21
N ILE A 2 -10.86 15.01 -22.75
CA ILE A 2 -11.11 14.79 -21.32
C ILE A 2 -10.52 13.43 -20.98
N ASP A 3 -9.58 13.40 -20.05
CA ASP A 3 -8.89 12.17 -19.65
C ASP A 3 -9.80 11.31 -18.76
N PHE A 4 -9.69 9.98 -18.89
CA PHE A 4 -10.43 9.02 -18.05
C PHE A 4 -9.91 9.01 -16.60
N ASN A 5 -8.60 9.14 -16.40
CA ASN A 5 -7.97 9.22 -15.10
C ASN A 5 -6.78 10.17 -15.14
N LYS A 6 -6.58 10.91 -14.04
CA LYS A 6 -5.42 11.76 -13.83
C LYS A 6 -4.85 11.47 -12.43
N PRO A 7 -3.55 11.19 -12.29
CA PRO A 7 -2.94 11.04 -10.97
C PRO A 7 -3.14 12.30 -10.11
N PRO A 8 -3.45 12.14 -8.81
CA PRO A 8 -3.61 13.29 -7.93
C PRO A 8 -2.27 13.99 -7.71
N LEU A 9 -2.29 15.32 -7.76
CA LEU A 9 -1.19 16.21 -7.38
C LEU A 9 -1.77 17.23 -6.38
N THR A 10 -1.41 17.08 -5.11
CA THR A 10 -2.04 17.72 -3.95
C THR A 10 -1.19 18.85 -3.35
N GLY A 11 0.06 18.99 -3.77
CA GLY A 11 0.91 20.18 -3.58
C GLY A 11 2.14 19.99 -2.70
N ASN A 12 2.22 18.92 -1.90
CA ASN A 12 3.38 18.64 -1.02
C ASN A 12 4.29 17.51 -1.53
N GLU A 13 3.96 16.89 -2.66
CA GLU A 13 4.68 15.72 -3.18
C GLU A 13 6.15 16.02 -3.40
N GLU A 14 6.48 17.08 -4.15
CA GLU A 14 7.87 17.46 -4.44
C GLU A 14 8.65 17.74 -3.16
N LYS A 15 8.06 18.50 -2.24
CA LYS A 15 8.65 18.81 -0.94
C LYS A 15 9.02 17.53 -0.17
N TYR A 16 8.08 16.61 -0.02
CA TYR A 16 8.31 15.39 0.76
C TYR A 16 9.24 14.40 0.09
N VAL A 17 9.24 14.33 -1.25
CA VAL A 17 10.23 13.53 -1.99
C VAL A 17 11.65 14.07 -1.77
N ILE A 18 11.83 15.40 -1.89
CA ILE A 18 13.14 16.03 -1.64
C ILE A 18 13.59 15.85 -0.19
N GLU A 19 12.69 16.05 0.77
CA GLU A 19 12.95 15.81 2.20
C GLU A 19 13.36 14.34 2.46
N SER A 20 12.68 13.38 1.81
CA SER A 20 13.02 11.96 1.92
C SER A 20 14.39 11.64 1.33
N ILE A 21 14.75 12.21 0.17
CA ILE A 21 16.05 11.99 -0.49
C ILE A 21 17.20 12.54 0.36
N ASN A 22 16.99 13.69 1.01
CA ASN A 22 17.99 14.31 1.88
C ASN A 22 18.07 13.67 3.28
N SER A 23 17.17 12.72 3.61
CA SER A 23 17.18 11.99 4.87
C SER A 23 18.29 10.93 4.90
N PRO A 24 18.85 10.59 6.08
CA PRO A 24 19.78 9.48 6.23
C PRO A 24 19.23 8.11 5.80
N LYS A 25 17.90 7.97 5.66
CA LYS A 25 17.25 6.70 5.31
C LYS A 25 16.20 6.89 4.21
N ILE A 26 16.61 6.59 2.98
CA ILE A 26 15.74 6.58 1.79
C ILE A 26 15.04 5.23 1.55
N SER A 27 15.44 4.18 2.27
CA SER A 27 14.87 2.84 2.18
C SER A 27 13.59 2.69 3.02
N GLY A 28 12.91 1.54 2.86
CA GLY A 28 11.69 1.22 3.60
C GLY A 28 11.82 1.37 5.12
N ASP A 29 10.68 1.57 5.80
CA ASP A 29 10.60 1.85 7.23
C ASP A 29 11.36 3.13 7.65
N GLY A 30 11.44 4.08 6.73
CA GLY A 30 11.92 5.44 6.97
C GLY A 30 10.87 6.31 7.66
N GLU A 31 11.19 7.59 7.82
CA GLU A 31 10.31 8.54 8.52
C GLU A 31 8.93 8.68 7.86
N PHE A 32 8.88 8.83 6.54
CA PHE A 32 7.62 8.94 5.80
C PHE A 32 6.80 7.66 5.85
N THR A 33 7.43 6.48 5.86
CA THR A 33 6.72 5.20 6.08
C THR A 33 6.02 5.20 7.44
N LYS A 34 6.70 5.60 8.51
CA LYS A 34 6.13 5.66 9.86
C LYS A 34 4.99 6.67 9.97
N ARG A 35 5.16 7.86 9.37
CA ARG A 35 4.11 8.89 9.31
C ARG A 35 2.86 8.38 8.59
N CYS A 36 3.03 7.68 7.47
CA CYS A 36 1.93 7.06 6.75
C CYS A 36 1.27 5.94 7.56
N HIS A 37 2.05 5.05 8.20
CA HIS A 37 1.51 4.00 9.08
C HIS A 37 0.61 4.59 10.16
N GLN A 38 1.11 5.56 10.92
CA GLN A 38 0.34 6.21 11.98
C GLN A 38 -0.94 6.84 11.44
N TRP A 39 -0.85 7.59 10.33
CA TRP A 39 -2.02 8.22 9.73
C TRP A 39 -3.08 7.18 9.31
N PHE A 40 -2.67 6.08 8.69
CA PHE A 40 -3.60 5.01 8.29
C PHE A 40 -4.21 4.30 9.50
N GLU A 41 -3.42 3.99 10.53
CA GLU A 41 -3.89 3.37 11.77
C GLU A 41 -4.97 4.23 12.45
N GLU A 42 -4.73 5.55 12.56
CA GLU A 42 -5.69 6.51 13.12
C GLU A 42 -6.94 6.67 12.25
N LYS A 43 -6.80 6.73 10.92
CA LYS A 43 -7.93 7.01 10.00
C LYS A 43 -8.79 5.81 9.69
N LEU A 44 -8.20 4.61 9.63
CA LEU A 44 -8.91 3.37 9.31
C LEU A 44 -9.29 2.56 10.55
N ALA A 45 -8.86 3.00 11.74
CA ALA A 45 -9.06 2.29 13.01
C ALA A 45 -8.58 0.83 12.95
N CYS A 46 -7.45 0.59 12.27
CA CYS A 46 -6.83 -0.73 12.20
C CYS A 46 -5.72 -0.86 13.24
N ASN A 47 -5.46 -2.10 13.69
CA ASN A 47 -4.40 -2.35 14.68
C ASN A 47 -3.00 -2.04 14.15
N LYS A 48 -2.79 -2.24 12.84
CA LYS A 48 -1.51 -2.00 12.18
C LYS A 48 -1.71 -1.69 10.71
N ALA A 49 -0.98 -0.71 10.20
CA ALA A 49 -0.82 -0.47 8.78
C ALA A 49 0.62 -0.82 8.35
N LEU A 50 0.76 -1.51 7.21
CA LEU A 50 2.04 -1.87 6.60
C LEU A 50 2.03 -1.41 5.15
N LEU A 51 3.08 -0.70 4.72
CA LEU A 51 3.18 -0.23 3.35
C LEU A 51 3.91 -1.28 2.52
N THR A 52 3.29 -1.68 1.42
CA THR A 52 3.88 -2.52 0.38
C THR A 52 4.10 -1.70 -0.89
N THR A 53 4.80 -2.26 -1.86
CA THR A 53 5.08 -1.57 -3.14
C THR A 53 3.93 -1.67 -4.15
N SER A 54 2.91 -2.49 -3.87
CA SER A 54 1.68 -2.60 -4.67
C SER A 54 0.56 -3.26 -3.85
N CYS A 55 -0.69 -3.13 -4.31
CA CYS A 55 -1.81 -3.85 -3.72
C CYS A 55 -1.68 -5.39 -3.93
N THR A 56 -1.06 -5.82 -5.03
CA THR A 56 -0.78 -7.25 -5.30
C THR A 56 0.13 -7.84 -4.22
N HIS A 57 1.26 -7.17 -3.89
CA HIS A 57 2.13 -7.64 -2.82
C HIS A 57 1.45 -7.65 -1.45
N ALA A 58 0.50 -6.73 -1.20
CA ALA A 58 -0.28 -6.75 0.03
C ALA A 58 -1.18 -7.99 0.12
N LEU A 59 -1.81 -8.37 -1.00
CA LEU A 59 -2.65 -9.57 -1.07
C LEU A 59 -1.83 -10.86 -0.97
N GLU A 60 -0.68 -10.93 -1.64
CA GLU A 60 0.27 -12.04 -1.51
C GLU A 60 0.76 -12.20 -0.07
N MET A 61 1.17 -11.10 0.58
CA MET A 61 1.57 -11.09 1.98
C MET A 61 0.43 -11.55 2.90
N ALA A 62 -0.82 -11.16 2.62
CA ALA A 62 -1.99 -11.59 3.39
C ALA A 62 -2.24 -13.10 3.22
N ALA A 63 -2.14 -13.65 2.01
CA ALA A 63 -2.27 -15.08 1.76
C ALA A 63 -1.17 -15.89 2.48
N MET A 64 0.08 -15.40 2.47
CA MET A 64 1.18 -15.99 3.23
C MET A 64 0.93 -15.95 4.74
N LEU A 65 0.43 -14.82 5.27
CA LEU A 65 0.12 -14.65 6.68
C LEU A 65 -1.01 -15.57 7.16
N LEU A 66 -1.99 -15.84 6.29
CA LEU A 66 -3.08 -16.79 6.54
C LEU A 66 -2.66 -18.25 6.33
N GLU A 67 -1.42 -18.51 5.95
CA GLU A 67 -0.85 -19.84 5.67
C GLU A 67 -1.67 -20.65 4.65
N ILE A 68 -2.23 -19.98 3.63
CA ILE A 68 -2.97 -20.62 2.55
C ILE A 68 -2.08 -21.62 1.80
N LYS A 69 -2.59 -22.83 1.57
CA LYS A 69 -1.87 -23.94 0.94
C LYS A 69 -2.63 -24.49 -0.27
N GLU A 70 -1.93 -25.37 -0.99
CA GLU A 70 -2.55 -26.14 -2.07
C GLU A 70 -3.76 -26.93 -1.55
N GLY A 71 -4.90 -26.79 -2.23
CA GLY A 71 -6.16 -27.42 -1.86
C GLY A 71 -7.08 -26.57 -0.97
N ASP A 72 -6.60 -25.45 -0.41
CA ASP A 72 -7.45 -24.51 0.32
C ASP A 72 -8.33 -23.71 -0.66
N GLU A 73 -9.54 -23.36 -0.23
CA GLU A 73 -10.50 -22.59 -1.04
C GLU A 73 -10.64 -21.15 -0.54
N VAL A 74 -10.62 -20.19 -1.48
CA VAL A 74 -10.80 -18.76 -1.20
C VAL A 74 -12.00 -18.24 -1.99
N ILE A 75 -13.04 -17.79 -1.27
CA ILE A 75 -14.23 -17.21 -1.89
C ILE A 75 -13.92 -15.79 -2.36
N MET A 76 -14.15 -15.51 -3.64
CA MET A 76 -13.93 -14.19 -4.24
C MET A 76 -14.99 -13.88 -5.32
N PRO A 77 -15.23 -12.60 -5.65
CA PRO A 77 -16.11 -12.23 -6.76
C PRO A 77 -15.48 -12.56 -8.11
N SER A 78 -16.29 -13.00 -9.08
CA SER A 78 -15.83 -13.29 -10.44
C SER A 78 -15.49 -12.03 -11.26
N TYR A 79 -16.05 -10.87 -10.88
CA TYR A 79 -15.76 -9.59 -11.51
C TYR A 79 -14.90 -8.72 -10.59
N THR A 80 -13.58 -8.86 -10.74
CA THR A 80 -12.56 -8.12 -9.99
C THR A 80 -11.29 -7.98 -10.84
N PHE A 81 -10.27 -7.29 -10.32
CA PHE A 81 -8.95 -7.24 -10.96
C PHE A 81 -8.16 -8.53 -10.72
N VAL A 82 -7.36 -8.94 -11.72
CA VAL A 82 -6.66 -10.24 -11.72
C VAL A 82 -5.81 -10.46 -10.47
N SER A 83 -5.22 -9.41 -9.90
CA SER A 83 -4.40 -9.52 -8.67
C SER A 83 -5.14 -10.03 -7.43
N THR A 84 -6.47 -10.22 -7.48
CA THR A 84 -7.23 -10.86 -6.40
C THR A 84 -7.01 -12.38 -6.37
N ALA A 85 -6.56 -12.99 -7.47
CA ALA A 85 -6.39 -14.44 -7.67
C ALA A 85 -4.99 -14.80 -8.14
#